data_AF-A0AA35X5B2-F1
#
_entry.id   AF-A0AA35X5B2-F1
#
_cell.length_a   1.000
_cell.length_b   1.000
_cell.length_c   1.000
_cell.angle_alpha   90.00
_cell.angle_beta   90.00
_cell.angle_gamma   90.00
#
_symmetry.space_group_name_H-M   'P 1'
#
loop_
_entity.id
_entity.type
_entity.pdbx_description
1 polymer ?
#
loop_
_entity_poly.entity_id
_entity_poly.type
_entity_poly.pdbx_seq_one_letter_code
_entity_poly.pdbx_strand_id
1 'polypeptide(L)'
;MGRVMVCAVIVRGELDGTTATLALSTLDGSAINTEDYVAVDSEPLLLGPVAVAGDSVCGTVPLIDDEISEPMESFSVTLESESNNTSVEGTSRARVTILDDDS
;
A
#
# COMPACT_ATOMS: atom_id res chain seq x y z
N MET A 1 -14.49 -9.75 6.04
CA MET A 1 -13.07 -9.31 6.17
C MET A 1 -12.37 -9.28 4.82
N GLY A 2 -12.53 -8.17 4.10
CA GLY A 2 -11.83 -7.89 2.84
C GLY A 2 -10.39 -7.44 3.05
N ARG A 3 -9.63 -7.39 1.95
CA ARG A 3 -8.28 -6.82 1.91
C ARG A 3 -8.10 -6.03 0.63
N VAL A 4 -7.45 -4.88 0.74
CA VAL A 4 -7.02 -4.10 -0.42
C VAL A 4 -5.55 -4.38 -0.67
N MET A 5 -5.22 -4.81 -1.89
CA MET A 5 -3.85 -5.02 -2.32
C MET A 5 -3.33 -3.76 -3.00
N VAL A 6 -2.19 -3.26 -2.52
CA VAL A 6 -1.50 -2.10 -3.07
C VAL A 6 -0.18 -2.56 -3.62
N CYS A 7 0.07 -2.34 -4.91
CA CYS A 7 1.29 -2.73 -5.57
C CYS A 7 2.05 -1.51 -6.10
N ALA A 8 3.36 -1.50 -5.96
CA ALA A 8 4.26 -0.64 -6.72
C ALA A 8 5.01 -1.47 -7.76
N VAL A 9 5.24 -0.88 -8.93
CA VAL A 9 6.07 -1.47 -9.99
C VAL A 9 7.47 -0.88 -9.90
N ILE A 10 8.49 -1.73 -9.94
CA ILE A 10 9.88 -1.31 -10.02
C ILE A 10 10.10 -0.67 -11.39
N VAL A 11 10.51 0.60 -11.40
CA VAL A 11 10.58 1.41 -12.62
C VAL A 11 11.96 1.36 -13.30
N ARG A 12 13.04 1.02 -12.59
CA ARG A 12 14.41 0.98 -13.14
C ARG A 12 15.26 -0.13 -12.51
N GLY A 13 16.25 -0.60 -13.28
CA GLY A 13 17.40 -1.36 -12.79
C GLY A 13 17.15 -2.81 -12.34
N GLU A 14 18.25 -3.47 -12.00
CA GLU A 14 18.33 -4.67 -11.16
C GLU A 14 18.93 -4.18 -9.83
N LEU A 15 18.60 -4.80 -8.69
CA LEU A 15 19.23 -4.40 -7.42
C LEU A 15 20.69 -4.90 -7.30
N ASP A 16 21.29 -5.47 -8.35
CA ASP A 16 22.69 -5.92 -8.43
C ASP A 16 23.18 -6.69 -7.19
N GLY A 17 22.31 -7.55 -6.62
CA GLY A 17 22.63 -8.33 -5.43
C GLY A 17 22.37 -7.62 -4.08
N THR A 18 21.83 -6.40 -4.10
CA THR A 18 21.45 -5.62 -2.91
C THR A 18 19.94 -5.65 -2.67
N THR A 19 19.47 -5.37 -1.46
CA THR A 19 18.03 -5.25 -1.17
C THR A 19 17.62 -3.78 -1.08
N ALA A 20 16.36 -3.51 -1.40
CA ALA A 20 15.72 -2.21 -1.18
C ALA A 20 14.47 -2.40 -0.33
N THR A 21 14.01 -1.32 0.30
CA THR A 21 12.81 -1.32 1.15
C THR A 21 11.89 -0.20 0.72
N LEU A 22 10.60 -0.51 0.60
CA LEU A 22 9.55 0.49 0.55
C LEU A 22 8.83 0.53 1.91
N ALA A 23 8.40 1.71 2.34
CA ALA A 23 7.47 1.88 3.44
C ALA A 23 6.05 2.03 2.88
N LEU A 24 5.14 1.16 3.31
CA LEU A 24 3.69 1.29 3.09
C LEU A 24 3.07 2.03 4.26
N SER A 25 2.35 3.11 3.99
CA SER A 25 1.58 3.84 4.98
C SER A 25 0.18 4.17 4.48
N THR A 26 -0.78 4.20 5.39
CA THR A 26 -2.15 4.66 5.13
C THR A 26 -2.40 6.02 5.77
N LEU A 27 -3.35 6.76 5.21
CA LEU A 27 -3.83 8.02 5.78
C LEU A 27 -5.35 8.08 5.67
N ASP A 28 -6.00 8.46 6.77
CA ASP A 28 -7.44 8.66 6.82
C ASP A 28 -7.94 9.63 5.75
N GLY A 29 -9.14 9.36 5.26
CA GLY A 29 -9.89 10.29 4.42
C GLY A 29 -11.26 10.52 5.05
N SER A 30 -12.30 10.05 4.37
CA SER A 30 -13.60 9.88 5.01
C SER A 30 -13.69 8.53 5.75
N ALA A 31 -12.97 7.51 5.26
CA ALA A 31 -12.77 6.26 5.98
C ALA A 31 -11.70 6.48 7.06
N ILE A 32 -11.96 5.98 8.27
CA ILE A 32 -11.24 6.17 9.50
C ILE A 32 -10.61 4.86 9.97
N ASN A 33 -9.36 4.96 10.42
CA ASN A 33 -8.66 3.84 11.04
C ASN A 33 -9.45 3.27 12.23
N THR A 34 -9.43 1.95 12.37
CA THR A 34 -10.13 1.15 13.40
C THR A 34 -11.65 1.09 13.27
N GLU A 35 -12.23 1.88 12.38
CA GLU A 35 -13.66 1.84 12.03
C GLU A 35 -13.83 1.13 10.68
N ASP A 36 -13.19 1.63 9.60
CA ASP A 36 -13.36 1.09 8.24
C ASP A 36 -12.19 0.24 7.76
N TYR A 37 -11.00 0.50 8.30
CA TYR A 37 -9.77 -0.19 7.90
C TYR A 37 -8.76 -0.22 9.03
N VAL A 38 -7.79 -1.14 8.95
CA VAL A 38 -6.67 -1.18 9.90
C VAL A 38 -5.52 -0.39 9.31
N ALA A 39 -5.14 0.72 9.96
CA ALA A 39 -4.04 1.54 9.50
C ALA A 39 -2.73 0.75 9.44
N VAL A 40 -1.99 0.99 8.36
CA VAL A 40 -0.62 0.54 8.17
C VAL A 40 0.27 1.75 8.37
N ASP A 41 1.25 1.65 9.27
CA ASP A 41 2.22 2.71 9.52
C ASP A 41 3.62 2.21 9.18
N SER A 42 4.15 2.74 8.07
CA SER A 42 5.53 2.53 7.63
C SER A 42 5.94 1.06 7.56
N GLU A 43 5.04 0.20 7.06
CA GLU A 43 5.29 -1.24 6.96
C GLU A 43 6.32 -1.54 5.86
N PRO A 44 7.44 -2.22 6.19
CA PRO A 44 8.52 -2.45 5.25
C PRO A 44 8.16 -3.55 4.23
N LEU A 45 8.20 -3.21 2.95
CA LEU A 45 8.12 -4.15 1.84
C LEU A 45 9.51 -4.34 1.24
N LEU A 46 10.03 -5.57 1.38
CA LEU A 46 11.36 -5.93 0.90
C LEU A 46 11.35 -6.21 -0.60
N LEU A 47 12.24 -5.53 -1.30
CA LEU A 47 12.58 -5.80 -2.69
C LEU A 47 13.82 -6.70 -2.71
N GLY A 48 13.62 -7.93 -3.21
CA GLY A 48 14.66 -8.94 -3.24
C GLY A 48 15.82 -8.59 -4.18
N PRO A 49 17.00 -9.20 -4.00
CA PRO A 49 18.24 -8.79 -4.67
C PRO A 49 18.31 -9.01 -6.18
N VAL A 50 17.31 -9.70 -6.73
CA VAL A 50 17.12 -9.99 -8.15
C VAL A 50 15.89 -9.30 -8.72
N ALA A 51 15.30 -8.36 -7.97
CA ALA A 51 14.14 -7.62 -8.43
C ALA A 51 14.55 -6.71 -9.59
N VAL A 52 13.80 -6.76 -10.68
CA VAL A 52 14.08 -6.05 -11.93
C VAL A 52 12.96 -5.08 -12.30
N ALA A 53 13.27 -4.13 -13.18
CA ALA A 53 12.27 -3.25 -13.76
C ALA A 53 11.08 -4.05 -14.34
N GLY A 54 9.87 -3.71 -13.91
CA GLY A 54 8.62 -4.41 -14.25
C GLY A 54 8.10 -5.35 -13.17
N ASP A 55 8.91 -5.74 -12.18
CA ASP A 55 8.42 -6.50 -11.03
C ASP A 55 7.48 -5.66 -10.18
N SER A 56 6.49 -6.33 -9.58
CA SER A 56 5.58 -5.72 -8.61
C SER A 56 5.93 -6.15 -7.20
N VAL A 57 6.01 -5.18 -6.29
CA VAL A 57 6.01 -5.40 -4.85
C VAL A 57 4.67 -4.95 -4.30
N CYS A 58 4.06 -5.76 -3.44
CA CYS A 58 2.71 -5.50 -2.97
C CYS A 58 2.60 -5.65 -1.46
N GLY A 59 1.84 -4.75 -0.85
CA GLY A 59 1.36 -4.86 0.53
C GLY A 59 -0.16 -4.96 0.55
N THR A 60 -0.71 -5.25 1.73
CA THR A 60 -2.16 -5.36 1.93
C THR A 60 -2.63 -4.50 3.09
N VAL A 61 -3.73 -3.79 2.90
CA VAL A 61 -4.44 -3.07 3.96
C VAL A 61 -5.69 -3.88 4.31
N PRO A 62 -5.86 -4.35 5.57
CA PRO A 62 -7.09 -5.00 6.02
C PRO A 62 -8.26 -4.02 6.05
N LEU A 63 -9.42 -4.46 5.59
CA LEU A 63 -10.68 -3.75 5.78
C LEU A 63 -11.42 -4.31 7.01
N ILE A 64 -12.08 -3.42 7.73
CA ILE A 64 -13.02 -3.76 8.78
C ILE A 64 -14.40 -3.83 8.12
N ASP A 65 -15.19 -4.80 8.56
CA ASP A 65 -16.40 -5.27 7.90
C ASP A 65 -17.38 -5.47 9.05
N ASP A 66 -18.50 -4.76 9.04
CA ASP A 66 -19.49 -4.83 10.11
C ASP A 66 -20.90 -5.12 9.59
N GLU A 67 -21.95 -4.61 10.24
CA GLU A 67 -23.36 -4.83 9.83
C GLU A 67 -24.11 -3.49 9.75
N ILE A 68 -23.39 -2.36 9.73
CA ILE A 68 -23.94 -1.01 9.76
C ILE A 68 -23.84 -0.44 8.35
N SER A 69 -24.97 -0.04 7.77
CA SER A 69 -24.92 0.64 6.48
C SER A 69 -24.28 2.02 6.60
N GLU A 70 -23.28 2.23 5.74
CA GLU A 70 -22.40 3.38 5.72
C GLU A 70 -22.40 4.05 4.34
N PRO A 71 -22.12 5.36 4.26
CA PRO A 71 -21.90 6.01 2.98
C PRO A 71 -20.64 5.46 2.29
N MET A 72 -20.45 5.80 1.01
CA MET A 72 -19.20 5.52 0.33
C MET A 72 -18.06 6.34 0.95
N GLU A 73 -16.98 5.65 1.32
CA GLU A 73 -15.85 6.27 2.00
C GLU A 73 -14.51 5.98 1.33
N SER A 74 -13.45 6.64 1.80
CA SER A 74 -12.12 6.49 1.20
C SER A 74 -10.99 6.86 2.15
N PHE A 75 -9.85 6.18 1.97
CA PHE A 75 -8.57 6.49 2.60
C PHE A 75 -7.47 6.53 1.53
N SER A 76 -6.28 7.01 1.90
CA SER A 76 -5.12 7.05 1.01
C SER A 76 -4.07 6.03 1.41
N VAL A 77 -3.37 5.47 0.43
CA VAL A 77 -2.22 4.60 0.61
C VAL A 77 -1.00 5.24 -0.05
N THR A 78 0.13 5.18 0.62
CA THR A 78 1.41 5.73 0.15
C THR A 78 2.46 4.63 0.22
N LEU A 79 3.21 4.46 -0.87
CA LEU A 79 4.43 3.67 -0.93
C LEU A 79 5.60 4.62 -1.16
N GLU A 80 6.54 4.64 -0.22
CA GLU A 80 7.73 5.48 -0.27
C GLU A 80 8.99 4.62 -0.28
N SER A 81 9.94 4.91 -1.17
CA SER A 81 11.24 4.24 -1.15
C SER A 81 12.10 4.80 -0.02
N GLU A 82 12.49 3.93 0.93
CA GLU A 82 13.41 4.29 2.01
C GLU A 82 14.88 4.13 1.60
N SER A 83 15.13 3.47 0.48
CA SER A 83 16.46 3.25 -0.07
C SER A 83 16.84 4.35 -1.05
N ASN A 84 18.02 4.97 -0.86
CA ASN A 84 18.66 5.86 -1.85
C ASN A 84 19.20 5.10 -3.09
N ASN A 85 18.63 3.94 -3.43
CA ASN A 85 19.02 3.16 -4.60
C ASN A 85 18.31 3.73 -5.84
N THR A 86 19.09 4.09 -6.86
CA THR A 86 18.62 4.67 -8.13
C THR A 86 17.63 3.79 -8.91
N SER A 87 17.48 2.52 -8.53
CA SER A 87 16.54 1.57 -9.16
C SER A 87 15.10 1.71 -8.64
N VAL A 88 14.91 2.23 -7.43
CA VAL A 88 13.60 2.33 -6.75
C VAL A 88 13.36 3.79 -6.41
N GLU A 89 12.96 4.58 -7.41
CA GLU A 89 12.65 5.98 -7.22
C GLU A 89 11.15 6.23 -7.17
N GLY A 90 10.73 7.04 -6.19
CA GLY A 90 9.44 7.69 -6.17
C GLY A 90 8.59 7.39 -4.95
N THR A 91 7.67 8.33 -4.70
CA THR A 91 6.53 8.14 -3.82
C THR A 91 5.33 7.82 -4.73
N SER A 92 4.70 6.67 -4.51
CA SER A 92 3.42 6.34 -5.15
C SER A 92 2.30 6.56 -4.16
N ARG A 93 1.21 7.20 -4.60
CA ARG A 93 0.01 7.39 -3.77
C ARG A 93 -1.22 6.96 -4.54
N ALA A 94 -2.07 6.18 -3.89
CA ALA A 94 -3.38 5.80 -4.42
C ALA A 94 -4.48 6.14 -3.42
N ARG A 95 -5.68 6.40 -3.92
CA ARG A 95 -6.89 6.54 -3.11
C ARG A 95 -7.67 5.23 -3.20
N VAL A 96 -8.05 4.70 -2.05
CA VAL A 96 -8.88 3.51 -1.92
C VAL A 96 -10.28 3.98 -1.56
N THR A 97 -11.29 3.48 -2.26
CA THR A 97 -12.71 3.72 -1.96
C THR A 97 -13.30 2.44 -1.41
N ILE A 98 -13.97 2.53 -0.27
CA ILE A 98 -14.71 1.45 0.37
C ILE A 98 -16.17 1.58 -0.09
N LEU A 99 -16.71 0.48 -0.61
CA LEU A 99 -18.11 0.35 -0.99
C LEU A 99 -18.77 -0.52 0.06
N ASP A 100 -19.74 0.05 0.76
CA ASP A 100 -20.59 -0.66 1.71
C ASP A 100 -21.43 -1.74 1.01
N ASP A 101 -21.56 -2.91 1.63
CA ASP A 101 -22.41 -4.02 1.19
C ASP A 101 -23.50 -4.41 2.20
N ASP A 102 -23.63 -3.66 3.29
CA ASP A 102 -24.71 -3.80 4.26
C ASP A 102 -26.01 -3.07 3.83
N SER A 103 -27.12 -3.39 4.49
CA SER A 103 -28.48 -2.91 4.13
C SER A 103 -29.35 -2.48 5.29
#